data_AF-A0ABD0PVC8-F1
#
_entry.id   AF-A0ABD0PVC8-F1
#
_cell.length_a   1.000
_cell.length_b   1.000
_cell.length_c   1.000
_cell.angle_alpha   90.00
_cell.angle_beta   90.00
_cell.angle_gamma   90.00
#
_symmetry.space_group_name_H-M   'P 1'
#
loop_
_entity.id
_entity.type
_entity.pdbx_description
1 polymer ?
#
loop_
_entity_poly.entity_id
_entity_poly.type
_entity_poly.pdbx_seq_one_letter_code
_entity_poly.pdbx_strand_id
1 'polypeptide(L)' 'YGYAPKGSSVVLYSDRKFRHYQYFVAPDWQGGIYASPSMAGSRPGGIIAACWATMMYMGEKGYVEATKKVIETARKIKAG' A
#
# COMPACT_ATOMS: atom_id res chain seq x y z
N TYR A 1 9.52 -3.46 6.27
CA TYR A 1 8.78 -4.33 5.33
C TYR A 1 7.33 -4.40 5.77
N GLY A 2 6.37 -4.39 4.82
CA GLY A 2 4.93 -4.45 5.13
C GLY A 2 4.39 -5.87 5.36
N TYR A 3 5.11 -6.90 4.90
CA TYR A 3 4.74 -8.34 4.96
C TYR A 3 3.44 -8.74 4.24
N ALA A 4 2.73 -7.79 3.65
CA ALA A 4 1.54 -8.03 2.84
C ALA A 4 1.85 -8.84 1.57
N PRO A 5 0.86 -9.56 0.99
CA PRO A 5 1.03 -10.25 -0.28
C PRO A 5 1.38 -9.28 -1.41
N LYS A 6 2.01 -9.83 -2.46
CA LYS A 6 2.37 -9.09 -3.67
C LYS A 6 1.13 -8.43 -4.30
N GLY A 7 1.33 -7.25 -4.87
CA GLY A 7 0.25 -6.48 -5.52
C GLY A 7 -0.38 -5.38 -4.66
N SER A 8 0.26 -4.98 -3.55
CA SER A 8 -0.19 -3.87 -2.70
C SER A 8 0.94 -2.84 -2.48
N SER A 9 0.57 -1.56 -2.52
CA SER A 9 1.41 -0.42 -2.16
C SER A 9 0.49 0.76 -1.80
N VAL A 10 1.08 1.83 -1.25
CA VAL A 10 0.36 3.07 -0.92
C VAL A 10 1.10 4.27 -1.50
N VAL A 11 0.34 5.23 -2.03
CA VAL A 11 0.82 6.57 -2.38
C VAL A 11 0.12 7.57 -1.46
N LEU A 12 0.90 8.39 -0.78
CA LEU A 12 0.41 9.40 0.16
C LEU A 12 0.81 10.78 -0.35
N TYR A 13 -0.13 11.70 -0.30
CA TYR A 13 0.09 13.10 -0.64
C TYR A 13 -0.02 13.95 0.61
N SER A 14 0.81 14.98 0.72
CA SER A 14 0.77 15.94 1.83
C SER A 14 -0.52 16.76 1.85
N ASP A 15 -1.14 16.98 0.69
CA ASP A 15 -2.35 17.77 0.52
C ASP A 15 -3.30 17.08 -0.47
N ARG A 16 -4.60 17.21 -0.22
CA ARG A 16 -5.68 16.68 -1.09
C ARG A 16 -5.61 17.26 -2.50
N LYS A 17 -5.17 18.52 -2.65
CA LYS A 17 -5.05 19.17 -3.96
C LYS A 17 -4.14 18.40 -4.92
N PHE A 18 -3.05 17.81 -4.41
CA PHE A 18 -2.14 17.00 -5.23
C PHE A 18 -2.80 15.67 -5.63
N ARG A 19 -3.54 15.03 -4.72
CA ARG A 19 -4.26 13.79 -5.01
C ARG A 19 -5.36 13.99 -6.06
N HIS A 20 -5.98 15.17 -6.14
CA HIS A 20 -6.98 15.46 -7.18
C HIS A 20 -6.40 15.37 -8.60
N TYR A 21 -5.13 15.70 -8.80
CA TYR A 21 -4.45 15.53 -10.10
C TYR A 21 -4.16 14.06 -10.46
N GLN A 22 -4.25 13.12 -9.51
CA GLN A 22 -4.10 11.68 -9.77
C GLN A 22 -5.39 11.06 -10.33
N TYR A 23 -6.56 11.62 -10.00
CA TYR A 23 -7.82 11.02 -10.37
C TYR A 23 -8.06 11.11 -11.88
N PHE A 24 -8.58 10.02 -12.45
CA PHE A 24 -9.11 10.00 -13.80
C PHE A 24 -10.63 10.12 -13.76
N VAL A 25 -11.20 11.02 -14.56
CA VAL A 25 -12.65 11.22 -14.68
C VAL A 25 -13.03 11.37 -16.16
N ALA A 26 -13.99 10.58 -16.62
CA ALA A 26 -14.58 10.64 -17.95
C ALA A 26 -16.11 10.80 -17.84
N PRO A 27 -16.63 12.04 -17.85
CA PRO A 27 -18.05 12.31 -17.63
C PRO A 27 -18.93 11.97 -18.85
N ASP A 28 -18.40 12.09 -20.06
CA ASP A 28 -19.14 11.96 -21.33
C ASP A 28 -19.05 10.56 -21.96
N TRP A 29 -18.55 9.58 -21.21
CA TRP A 29 -18.45 8.21 -21.70
C TRP A 29 -19.84 7.60 -21.88
N GLN A 30 -20.06 6.89 -22.99
CA GLN A 30 -21.36 6.28 -23.33
C GLN A 30 -21.86 5.27 -22.28
N GLY A 31 -20.95 4.70 -21.48
CA GLY A 31 -21.28 3.80 -20.36
C GLY A 31 -21.70 4.53 -19.07
N GLY A 32 -21.85 5.84 -19.09
CA GLY A 32 -22.09 6.70 -17.92
C GLY A 32 -20.79 7.30 -17.36
N ILE A 33 -20.94 8.10 -16.31
CA ILE A 33 -19.79 8.77 -15.66
C ILE A 33 -18.82 7.70 -15.12
N TYR A 34 -17.58 7.76 -15.57
CA TYR A 34 -16.50 6.88 -15.10
C TYR A 34 -15.46 7.66 -14.30
N ALA A 35 -15.08 7.14 -13.14
CA ALA A 35 -14.01 7.72 -12.32
C ALA A 35 -13.12 6.62 -11.73
N SER A 36 -11.80 6.84 -11.75
CA SER A 36 -10.84 5.95 -11.09
C SER A 36 -9.83 6.73 -10.24
N PRO A 37 -9.54 6.27 -9.01
CA PRO A 37 -8.55 6.91 -8.14
C PRO A 37 -7.10 6.53 -8.49
N SER A 38 -6.88 5.54 -9.36
CA SER A 38 -5.54 5.11 -9.79
C SER A 38 -5.58 4.56 -11.22
N MET A 39 -4.47 3.97 -11.71
CA MET A 39 -4.37 3.51 -13.10
C MET A 39 -5.39 2.42 -13.48
N ALA A 40 -5.75 1.53 -12.55
CA ALA A 40 -6.63 0.41 -12.85
C ALA A 40 -8.11 0.78 -12.64
N GLY A 41 -9.00 0.20 -13.45
CA GLY A 41 -10.43 0.14 -13.17
C GLY A 41 -10.74 -0.97 -12.16
N SER A 42 -10.94 -2.19 -12.67
CA SER A 42 -11.08 -3.40 -11.85
C SER A 42 -9.81 -3.69 -11.05
N ARG A 43 -9.97 -4.05 -9.78
CA ARG A 43 -8.86 -4.28 -8.83
C ARG A 43 -9.06 -5.57 -8.04
N PRO A 44 -7.98 -6.30 -7.71
CA PRO A 44 -8.08 -7.55 -6.93
C PRO A 44 -8.34 -7.24 -5.45
N GLY A 45 -9.63 -7.15 -5.07
CA GLY A 45 -10.04 -6.80 -3.70
C GLY A 45 -9.47 -7.70 -2.60
N GLY A 46 -9.22 -8.99 -2.90
CA GLY A 46 -8.59 -9.93 -1.98
C GLY A 46 -7.19 -9.51 -1.53
N ILE A 47 -6.40 -8.88 -2.41
CA ILE A 47 -5.05 -8.38 -2.06
C ILE A 47 -5.15 -7.19 -1.09
N ILE A 48 -6.16 -6.33 -1.26
CA ILE A 48 -6.40 -5.20 -0.36
C ILE A 48 -6.80 -5.72 1.02
N ALA A 49 -7.72 -6.69 1.08
CA ALA A 49 -8.16 -7.31 2.34
C ALA A 49 -6.99 -8.02 3.05
N ALA A 50 -6.18 -8.77 2.32
CA ALA A 50 -5.03 -9.47 2.88
C ALA A 50 -3.95 -8.50 3.39
N CYS A 51 -3.69 -7.39 2.67
CA CYS A 51 -2.80 -6.33 3.16
C CYS A 51 -3.28 -5.75 4.49
N TRP A 52 -4.58 -5.42 4.59
CA TRP A 52 -5.18 -4.97 5.84
C TRP A 52 -5.05 -6.01 6.96
N ALA A 53 -5.38 -7.28 6.67
CA ALA A 53 -5.27 -8.38 7.64
C ALA A 53 -3.84 -8.56 8.15
N THR A 54 -2.83 -8.46 7.27
CA THR A 54 -1.43 -8.48 7.68
C THR A 54 -1.09 -7.32 8.61
N MET A 55 -1.50 -6.09 8.29
CA MET A 55 -1.23 -4.94 9.14
C MET A 55 -1.86 -5.09 10.54
N MET A 56 -3.10 -5.57 10.59
CA MET A 56 -3.80 -5.82 11.85
C MET A 56 -3.17 -6.95 12.67
N TYR A 57 -2.77 -8.05 12.01
CA TYR A 57 -2.11 -9.17 12.66
C TYR A 57 -0.73 -8.79 13.22
N MET A 58 0.08 -8.08 12.42
CA MET A 58 1.41 -7.64 12.84
C MET A 58 1.31 -6.63 13.99
N GLY A 59 0.46 -5.61 13.81
CA GLY A 59 0.38 -4.47 14.72
C GLY A 59 1.74 -3.77 14.91
N GLU A 60 1.76 -2.76 15.78
CA GLU A 60 2.99 -2.03 16.08
C GLU A 60 4.08 -2.96 16.64
N LYS A 61 3.73 -3.77 17.64
CA LYS A 61 4.65 -4.70 18.30
C LYS A 61 5.31 -5.65 17.30
N GLY A 62 4.55 -6.28 16.41
CA GLY A 62 5.09 -7.21 15.42
C GLY A 62 6.04 -6.52 14.44
N TYR A 63 5.71 -5.31 13.99
CA TYR A 63 6.61 -4.53 13.12
C TYR A 63 7.88 -4.08 13.82
N VAL A 64 7.82 -3.67 15.09
CA VAL A 64 9.00 -3.31 15.89
C VAL A 64 9.91 -4.51 16.09
N GLU A 65 9.36 -5.65 16.50
CA GLU A 65 10.15 -6.89 16.71
C GLU A 65 10.77 -7.40 15.41
N ALA A 66 10.02 -7.39 14.30
CA ALA A 66 10.55 -7.78 13.00
C ALA A 66 11.67 -6.83 12.53
N THR A 67 11.51 -5.53 12.76
CA THR A 67 12.54 -4.52 12.47
C THR A 67 13.78 -4.75 13.30
N LYS A 68 13.63 -5.00 14.60
CA LYS A 68 14.75 -5.30 15.52
C LYS A 68 15.58 -6.47 15.01
N LYS A 69 14.94 -7.60 14.68
CA LYS A 69 15.62 -8.78 14.13
C LYS A 69 16.39 -8.47 12.84
N VAL A 70 15.79 -7.73 11.92
CA VAL A 70 16.45 -7.34 10.67
C VAL A 70 17.69 -6.47 10.94
N ILE A 71 17.58 -5.47 11.82
CA ILE A 71 18.68 -4.56 12.15
C ILE A 71 19.80 -5.29 12.92
N GLU A 72 19.47 -6.14 13.88
CA GLU A 72 20.45 -6.94 14.62
C GLU A 72 21.25 -7.84 13.69
N THR A 73 20.57 -8.57 12.80
CA THR A 73 21.23 -9.43 11.80
C THR A 73 22.09 -8.61 10.84
N ALA A 74 21.58 -7.48 10.34
CA ALA A 74 22.35 -6.61 9.46
C ALA A 74 23.61 -6.05 10.16
N ARG A 75 23.53 -5.69 11.45
CA ARG A 75 24.67 -5.22 12.23
C ARG A 75 25.71 -6.31 12.49
N LYS A 76 25.26 -7.54 12.78
CA LYS A 76 26.15 -8.70 12.92
C LYS A 76 26.92 -8.95 11.62
N ILE A 77 26.22 -9.07 10.49
CA ILE A 77 26.84 -9.24 9.16
C ILE A 77 27.84 -8.11 8.85
N LYS A 78 27.51 -6.86 9.22
CA LYS A 78 28.40 -5.72 9.03
C LYS A 78 29.69 -5.79 9.88
N ALA A 79 29.63 -6.41 11.07
CA ALA A 79 30.76 -6.46 12.00
C ALA A 79 31.80 -7.54 11.64
N GLY A 80 31.47 -8.48 10.75
CA GLY A 80 32.26 -9.67 10.44
C GLY A 80 31.83 -10.87 11.28
#